data_AF-A0A7T5BHN6-F1
#
_entry.id   AF-A0A7T5BHN6-F1
#
_cell.length_a   1.000
_cell.length_b   1.000
_cell.length_c   1.000
_cell.angle_alpha   90.00
_cell.angle_beta   90.00
_cell.angle_gamma   90.00
#
_symmetry.space_group_name_H-M   'P 1'
#
loop_
_entity.id
_entity.type
_entity.pdbx_description
1 polymer ?
#
loop_
_entity_poly.entity_id
_entity_poly.type
_entity_poly.pdbx_seq_one_letter_code
_entity_poly.pdbx_strand_id
1 'polypeptide(L)'
;MTPIFSNLYTAFNGHRRIASGSLETVALVVKQAIESGAADPVLIFDDATGRLIDIDTRGSDQEMLVRLAQPTIGRFEKLPTSSKI
;
A
#
# COMPACT_ATOMS: atom_id res chain seq x y z
N MET A 1 -8.93 -21.89 14.84
CA MET A 1 -9.42 -21.15 13.67
C MET A 1 -9.00 -19.70 13.84
N THR A 2 -7.92 -19.26 13.20
CA THR A 2 -7.54 -17.84 13.24
C THR A 2 -8.51 -17.10 12.32
N PRO A 3 -9.30 -16.13 12.81
CA PRO A 3 -10.07 -15.30 11.91
C PRO A 3 -9.10 -14.56 11.00
N ILE A 4 -9.26 -14.77 9.69
CA ILE A 4 -8.70 -13.89 8.67
C ILE A 4 -9.50 -12.60 8.72
N PHE A 5 -9.14 -11.72 9.65
CA PHE A 5 -9.59 -10.34 9.58
C PHE A 5 -8.83 -9.70 8.43
N SER A 6 -9.53 -9.36 7.36
CA SER A 6 -8.96 -8.46 6.35
C SER A 6 -8.69 -7.13 7.04
N ASN A 7 -7.42 -6.70 7.07
CA ASN A 7 -7.08 -5.37 7.56
C ASN A 7 -7.86 -4.32 6.77
N LEU A 8 -8.31 -3.29 7.48
CA LEU A 8 -8.93 -2.11 6.89
C LEU A 8 -7.86 -1.03 6.75
N TYR A 9 -8.04 -0.21 5.73
CA TYR A 9 -7.13 0.86 5.39
C TYR A 9 -7.93 2.12 5.11
N THR A 10 -7.34 3.27 5.40
CA THR A 10 -7.94 4.57 5.14
C THR A 10 -6.97 5.45 4.37
N ALA A 11 -7.46 6.06 3.28
CA ALA A 11 -6.69 7.00 2.49
C ALA A 11 -7.16 8.44 2.67
N PHE A 12 -6.19 9.36 2.66
CA PHE A 12 -6.38 10.80 2.75
C PHE A 12 -5.70 11.51 1.59
N ASN A 13 -6.29 12.61 1.14
CA ASN A 13 -5.67 13.64 0.31
C ASN A 13 -5.54 14.89 1.19
N GLY A 14 -4.33 15.17 1.67
CA GLY A 14 -4.11 16.15 2.73
C GLY A 14 -4.90 15.80 3.99
N HIS A 15 -5.82 16.67 4.39
CA HIS A 15 -6.69 16.47 5.57
C HIS A 15 -8.03 15.79 5.25
N ARG A 16 -8.34 15.53 3.97
CA ARG A 16 -9.61 14.97 3.54
C ARG A 16 -9.50 13.46 3.34
N ARG A 17 -10.34 12.69 4.03
CA ARG A 17 -10.50 11.26 3.76
C ARG A 17 -11.11 11.06 2.37
N ILE A 18 -10.49 10.23 1.54
CA ILE A 18 -10.96 9.90 0.18
C ILE A 18 -11.48 8.47 0.06
N ALA A 19 -10.99 7.52 0.87
CA ALA A 19 -11.47 6.14 0.89
C ALA A 19 -11.23 5.48 2.26
N SER A 20 -12.01 4.44 2.58
CA SER A 20 -11.76 3.53 3.70
C SER A 20 -12.33 2.16 3.37
N GLY A 21 -11.59 1.08 3.61
CA GLY A 21 -11.99 -0.28 3.22
C GLY A 21 -10.82 -1.23 3.04
N SER A 22 -10.97 -2.23 2.16
CA SER A 22 -9.87 -3.13 1.78
C SER A 22 -8.77 -2.36 1.05
N LEU A 23 -7.53 -2.89 1.09
CA LEU A 23 -6.41 -2.25 0.40
C LEU A 23 -6.66 -2.11 -1.10
N GLU A 24 -7.34 -3.08 -1.72
CA GLU A 24 -7.69 -3.06 -3.15
C GLU A 24 -8.61 -1.89 -3.49
N THR A 25 -9.70 -1.71 -2.72
CA THR A 25 -10.63 -0.59 -2.92
C THR A 25 -9.93 0.75 -2.70
N VAL A 26 -9.12 0.84 -1.64
CA VAL A 26 -8.39 2.06 -1.31
C VAL A 26 -7.36 2.40 -2.40
N ALA A 27 -6.63 1.41 -2.92
CA ALA A 27 -5.64 1.58 -3.96
C ALA A 27 -6.23 2.15 -5.26
N LEU A 28 -7.41 1.67 -5.67
CA LEU A 28 -8.10 2.20 -6.86
C LEU A 28 -8.46 3.68 -6.71
N VAL A 29 -9.01 4.07 -5.55
CA VAL A 29 -9.37 5.48 -5.29
C VAL A 29 -8.13 6.37 -5.21
N VAL A 30 -7.05 5.89 -4.57
CA VAL A 30 -5.78 6.60 -4.47
C VAL A 30 -5.18 6.84 -5.85
N LYS A 31 -5.15 5.81 -6.69
CA LYS A 31 -4.66 5.92 -8.06
C LYS A 31 -5.48 6.94 -8.85
N GLN A 32 -6.81 6.85 -8.81
CA GLN A 32 -7.68 7.81 -9.47
C GLN A 32 -7.44 9.25 -8.98
N ALA A 33 -7.22 9.44 -7.68
CA ALA A 33 -6.92 10.76 -7.11
C ALA A 33 -5.58 11.32 -7.63
N ILE A 34 -4.55 10.48 -7.71
CA ILE A 34 -3.23 10.85 -8.27
C ILE A 34 -3.36 11.21 -9.75
N GLU A 35 -4.02 10.37 -10.54
CA GLU A 35 -4.23 10.59 -11.98
C GLU A 35 -5.09 11.83 -12.27
N SER A 36 -6.00 12.17 -11.35
CA SER A 36 -6.82 13.39 -11.43
C SER A 36 -6.08 14.65 -10.95
N GLY A 37 -4.80 14.54 -10.59
CA GLY A 37 -3.96 15.66 -10.17
C GLY A 37 -4.23 16.15 -8.75
N ALA A 38 -4.33 15.22 -7.77
CA ALA A 38 -4.45 15.56 -6.36
C ALA A 38 -3.49 16.70 -5.95
N ALA A 39 -4.04 17.74 -5.32
CA ALA A 39 -3.30 18.95 -4.94
C ALA A 39 -2.41 18.75 -3.70
N ASP A 40 -2.79 17.85 -2.80
CA ASP A 40 -2.07 17.52 -1.58
C ASP A 40 -1.54 16.07 -1.61
N PRO A 41 -0.60 15.70 -0.71
CA PRO A 41 -0.13 14.32 -0.61
C PRO A 41 -1.26 13.33 -0.37
N VAL A 42 -1.23 12.23 -1.11
CA VAL A 42 -2.16 11.11 -0.94
C VAL A 42 -1.48 10.03 -0.09
N LEU A 43 -2.05 9.77 1.09
CA LEU A 43 -1.49 8.87 2.10
C LEU A 43 -2.47 7.75 2.44
N ILE A 44 -1.98 6.52 2.61
CA ILE A 44 -2.76 5.35 3.04
C ILE A 44 -2.27 4.92 4.42
N PHE A 45 -3.19 4.65 5.33
CA PHE A 45 -2.91 4.12 6.66
C PHE A 45 -3.57 2.75 6.83
N ASP A 46 -2.86 1.84 7.50
CA ASP A 46 -3.45 0.64 8.09
C ASP A 46 -4.19 1.03 9.38
N ASP A 47 -5.50 0.75 9.44
CA ASP A 47 -6.36 1.23 10.53
C ASP A 47 -6.05 0.54 11.87
N ALA A 48 -5.48 -0.66 11.85
CA ALA A 48 -5.16 -1.42 13.05
C ALA A 48 -3.85 -0.97 13.70
N THR A 49 -2.89 -0.55 12.89
CA THR A 49 -1.53 -0.22 13.34
C THR A 49 -1.16 1.25 13.23
N GLY A 50 -1.94 2.04 12.48
CA GLY A 50 -1.63 3.42 12.12
C GLY A 50 -0.41 3.56 11.20
N ARG A 51 0.10 2.46 10.63
CA ARG A 51 1.27 2.49 9.76
C ARG A 51 0.91 3.06 8.39
N LEU A 52 1.81 3.86 7.84
CA LEU A 52 1.72 4.28 6.44
C LEU A 52 1.96 3.08 5.52
N ILE A 53 1.12 2.94 4.50
CA ILE A 53 1.26 1.93 3.46
C ILE A 53 1.60 2.62 2.15
N ASP A 54 2.69 2.19 1.53
CA ASP A 54 3.07 2.62 0.18
C ASP A 54 2.62 1.58 -0.84
N ILE A 55 2.07 2.05 -1.96
CA ILE A 55 1.60 1.18 -3.05
C ILE A 55 2.17 1.64 -4.38
N ASP A 56 2.56 0.69 -5.22
CA ASP A 56 3.02 0.98 -6.58
C ASP A 56 1.80 1.17 -7.51
N THR A 57 1.45 2.43 -7.80
CA THR A 57 0.28 2.79 -8.63
C THR A 57 0.53 2.74 -10.13
N ARG A 58 1.74 2.36 -10.58
CA ARG A 58 2.12 2.41 -12.00
C ARG A 58 1.40 1.35 -12.83
N GLY A 59 1.07 1.70 -14.08
CA GLY A 59 0.43 0.80 -15.04
C GLY A 59 -1.10 0.81 -14.93
N SER A 60 -1.75 -0.24 -15.44
CA SER A 60 -3.20 -0.43 -15.34
C SER A 60 -3.66 -0.82 -13.93
N ASP A 61 -4.95 -0.67 -13.64
CA ASP A 61 -5.54 -1.05 -12.35
C ASP A 61 -5.30 -2.53 -12.05
N GLN A 62 -5.43 -3.38 -13.07
CA GLN A 62 -5.23 -4.81 -12.95
C GLN A 62 -3.77 -5.15 -12.61
N GLU A 63 -2.80 -4.50 -13.25
CA GLU A 63 -1.38 -4.72 -12.96
C GLU A 63 -1.02 -4.29 -11.53
N MET A 64 -1.58 -3.17 -11.06
CA MET A 64 -1.42 -2.71 -9.67
C MET A 64 -2.02 -3.74 -8.68
N LEU A 65 -3.26 -4.19 -8.90
CA LEU A 65 -3.91 -5.16 -8.03
C LEU A 65 -3.18 -6.50 -7.98
N VAL A 66 -2.65 -6.97 -9.12
CA VAL A 66 -1.80 -8.17 -9.16
C VAL A 66 -0.54 -8.01 -8.31
N ARG A 67 0.09 -6.83 -8.29
CA ARG A 67 1.25 -6.57 -7.43
C ARG A 67 0.88 -6.53 -5.95
N LEU A 68 -0.27 -5.96 -5.60
CA LEU A 68 -0.76 -5.93 -4.21
C LEU A 68 -1.06 -7.32 -3.65
N ALA A 69 -1.54 -8.23 -4.50
CA ALA A 69 -1.80 -9.62 -4.12
C ALA A 69 -0.51 -10.45 -3.93
N GLN A 70 0.64 -9.96 -4.40
CA GLN A 70 1.91 -10.67 -4.21
C GLN A 70 2.43 -10.42 -2.79
N PRO A 71 2.76 -11.47 -2.02
CA PRO A 71 3.43 -11.29 -0.74
C PRO A 71 4.73 -10.53 -1.00
N THR A 72 4.90 -9.41 -0.30
CA THR A 72 6.11 -8.60 -0.37
C THR A 72 7.27 -9.47 0.13
N ILE A 73 7.99 -10.11 -0.78
CA ILE A 73 9.26 -10.75 -0.45
C ILE A 73 10.22 -9.59 -0.18
N GLY A 74 10.33 -9.21 1.09
CA GLY A 74 11.36 -8.29 1.54
C GLY A 74 12.71 -8.87 1.14
N ARG A 75 13.31 -8.32 0.09
CA ARG A 75 14.69 -8.64 -0.31
C ARG A 75 15.63 -8.01 0.72
N PHE A 76 15.70 -8.62 1.89
CA PHE A 76 16.87 -8.48 2.74
C PHE A 76 17.94 -9.40 2.14
N GLU A 77 18.67 -8.88 1.15
CA GLU A 77 19.92 -9.53 0.73
C GLU A 77 20.81 -9.67 1.96
N LYS A 78 21.17 -10.93 2.27
CA LYS A 78 22.28 -11.24 3.17
C LYS A 78 23.49 -10.40 2.74
N LEU A 79 23.94 -9.52 3.62
CA LEU A 79 25.28 -8.93 3.51
C LEU A 79 26.27 -10.10 3.45
N PRO A 80 27.20 -10.16 2.47
CA PRO A 80 28.19 -11.22 2.43
C PRO A 80 29.02 -11.14 3.72
N THR A 81 28.94 -12.18 4.55
CA THR A 81 29.84 -12.37 5.68
C THR A 81 31.26 -12.39 5.12
N SER A 82 32.00 -11.30 5.32
CA SER A 82 33.43 -11.28 5.07
C SER A 82 34.03 -12.41 5.89
N SER A 83 34.53 -13.41 5.18
CA SER A 83 35.49 -14.37 5.70
C SER A 83 36.65 -13.57 6.29
N LYS A 84 36.79 -13.60 7.61
CA LYS A 84 37.98 -13.14 8.29
C LYS A 84 38.57 -14.34 9.01
N ILE A 85 39.73 -14.75 8.46
CA ILE A 85 40.91 -15.39 9.08
C ILE A 85 40.69 -16.66 9.90
#